data_AF-A0A8F9TTK9-F1
#
_entry.id   AF-A0A8F9TTK9-F1
#
_cell.length_a   1.000
_cell.length_b   1.000
_cell.length_c   1.000
_cell.angle_alpha   90.00
_cell.angle_beta   90.00
_cell.angle_gamma   90.00
#
_symmetry.space_group_name_H-M   'P 1'
#
loop_
_entity.id
_entity.type
_entity.pdbx_description
1 polymer ?
#
loop_
_entity_poly.entity_id
_entity_poly.type
_entity_poly.pdbx_seq_one_letter_code
_entity_poly.pdbx_strand_id
1 'polypeptide(L)'
;MASPELHYRWTWELAAPPAALWPLVSDTDRFNRDCGLPPVEIVPPAPGETTRLTNSRRLRLRIAGVPVEWDERAFSWLAPRRFGVERVYRRGPIARMRVQCELEPRPDGGTTLTYDVSVDAGSLFGQISASLVVGQFSQAAFGRIFRRYDEFAQRGLTLAARHAKPRLARGGAARLTAGSALLARICAAPLVHRLTDYIRSAEAASAARIRPYALADNWGADRRRTLELCLHATRAGLLDLSWDVICPHCRGARRREHDLSHIERRAHCESCQVDFEANFDRFIELTFVPNPAIRVASRPDYCVGGPQLTPHILAQEWVPAGATSHLPVSLTPGRYRARSRGSSYQPTFRVETGAPAVLDLALDGHDLADEPAVAPEGELRLFNADPVARLVAVEHLAWTNDAATASEVTALQTFRDLFSREVLRADEQISVSSITLVFTDLKDSTQLYSTIGDAPAFGRVLTHFEVLRAMVREEGGAVVKTMGDAVMAVFPRPLPALRATLAAQQRLARPDAFPLPEGVPVPRFALQPLALKAAIHTGPCLVLTQNDRLDYFGTTVNIGARLCSICQGAEIVISEAVETDAEVARFLREHAAVARTEVPLRSFGDRPFSIARVQLRNAESTP
;
A
#
# COMPACT_ATOMS: atom_id res chain seq x y z
N MET A 1 -28.40 -26.26 -37.27
CA MET A 1 -27.63 -25.24 -38.00
C MET A 1 -26.95 -24.36 -36.97
N ALA A 2 -25.63 -24.18 -37.03
CA ALA A 2 -24.94 -23.24 -36.14
C ALA A 2 -25.45 -21.82 -36.45
N SER A 3 -25.92 -21.13 -35.42
CA SER A 3 -26.31 -19.72 -35.52
C SER A 3 -25.08 -18.89 -35.91
N PRO A 4 -25.13 -18.01 -36.93
CA PRO A 4 -23.99 -17.15 -37.28
C PRO A 4 -23.54 -16.28 -36.10
N GLU A 5 -22.22 -16.12 -35.97
CA GLU A 5 -21.58 -15.21 -35.02
C GLU A 5 -21.94 -13.77 -35.39
N LEU A 6 -22.39 -12.98 -34.41
CA LEU A 6 -22.76 -11.59 -34.58
C LEU A 6 -21.55 -10.72 -34.23
N HIS A 7 -21.17 -9.81 -35.13
CA HIS A 7 -20.06 -8.90 -34.93
C HIS A 7 -20.55 -7.44 -34.91
N TYR A 8 -20.15 -6.71 -33.88
CA TYR A 8 -20.43 -5.29 -33.72
C TYR A 8 -19.12 -4.55 -33.54
N ARG A 9 -18.87 -3.53 -34.36
CA ARG A 9 -17.71 -2.66 -34.25
C ARG A 9 -18.18 -1.22 -34.15
N TRP A 10 -17.81 -0.55 -33.09
CA TRP A 10 -18.14 0.86 -32.88
C TRP A 10 -16.87 1.67 -32.70
N THR A 11 -16.86 2.86 -33.28
CA THR A 11 -15.73 3.77 -33.20
C THR A 11 -16.21 5.13 -32.72
N TRP A 12 -15.45 5.72 -31.79
CA TRP A 12 -15.67 7.07 -31.31
C TRP A 12 -14.39 7.87 -31.37
N GLU A 13 -14.55 9.10 -31.81
CA GLU A 13 -13.49 10.10 -31.88
C GLU A 13 -13.53 10.96 -30.62
N LEU A 14 -12.46 10.91 -29.83
CA LEU A 14 -12.33 11.57 -28.52
C LEU A 14 -11.14 12.53 -28.54
N ALA A 15 -11.23 13.64 -27.81
CA ALA A 15 -10.21 14.70 -27.89
C ALA A 15 -9.03 14.50 -26.91
N ALA A 16 -9.20 13.75 -25.82
CA ALA A 16 -8.11 13.42 -24.91
C ALA A 16 -7.18 12.32 -25.48
N PRO A 17 -5.88 12.34 -25.14
CA PRO A 17 -4.92 11.33 -25.59
C PRO A 17 -5.15 9.97 -24.89
N PRO A 18 -4.66 8.84 -25.46
CA PRO A 18 -4.91 7.51 -24.91
C PRO A 18 -4.48 7.36 -23.45
N ALA A 19 -3.34 7.93 -23.08
CA ALA A 19 -2.82 7.88 -21.71
C ALA A 19 -3.75 8.56 -20.68
N ALA A 20 -4.43 9.65 -21.06
CA ALA A 20 -5.36 10.36 -20.18
C ALA A 20 -6.73 9.66 -20.11
N LEU A 21 -7.16 9.01 -21.19
CA LEU A 21 -8.40 8.23 -21.24
C LEU A 21 -8.26 6.86 -20.59
N TRP A 22 -7.09 6.23 -20.64
CA TRP A 22 -6.87 4.87 -20.20
C TRP A 22 -7.39 4.57 -18.78
N PRO A 23 -7.09 5.39 -17.75
CA PRO A 23 -7.59 5.15 -16.39
C PRO A 23 -9.12 5.15 -16.29
N LEU A 24 -9.82 5.78 -17.26
CA LEU A 24 -11.27 5.89 -17.31
C LEU A 24 -11.89 4.74 -18.11
N VAL A 25 -11.37 4.54 -19.32
CA VAL A 25 -11.92 3.58 -20.29
C VAL A 25 -11.63 2.13 -19.87
N SER A 26 -10.45 1.88 -19.28
CA SER A 26 -10.08 0.54 -18.81
C SER A 26 -10.58 0.21 -17.40
N ASP A 27 -11.26 1.14 -16.72
CA ASP A 27 -12.01 0.87 -15.48
C ASP A 27 -13.32 0.17 -15.81
N THR A 28 -13.20 -1.10 -16.19
CA THR A 28 -14.35 -1.92 -16.61
C THR A 28 -15.38 -2.14 -15.49
N ASP A 29 -14.97 -2.08 -14.22
CA ASP A 29 -15.87 -2.14 -13.07
C ASP A 29 -16.80 -0.93 -13.07
N ARG A 30 -16.20 0.25 -13.12
CA ARG A 30 -16.95 1.49 -13.23
C ARG A 30 -17.74 1.58 -14.53
N PHE A 31 -17.16 1.22 -15.66
CA PHE A 31 -17.83 1.31 -16.96
C PHE A 31 -19.11 0.48 -16.97
N ASN A 32 -19.07 -0.74 -16.42
CA ASN A 32 -20.25 -1.60 -16.29
C ASN A 32 -21.32 -0.94 -15.40
N ARG A 33 -20.92 -0.34 -14.27
CA ARG A 33 -21.82 0.40 -13.38
C ARG A 33 -22.44 1.63 -14.06
N ASP A 34 -21.62 2.43 -14.73
CA ASP A 34 -22.05 3.66 -15.43
C ASP A 34 -22.99 3.32 -16.60
N CYS A 35 -22.83 2.13 -17.20
CA CYS A 35 -23.76 1.54 -18.17
C CYS A 35 -25.09 1.06 -17.54
N GLY A 36 -25.20 1.02 -16.21
CA GLY A 36 -26.39 0.56 -15.50
C GLY A 36 -26.49 -0.96 -15.39
N LEU A 37 -25.39 -1.71 -15.57
CA LEU A 37 -25.38 -3.15 -15.35
C LEU A 37 -25.52 -3.46 -13.85
N PRO A 38 -26.17 -4.58 -13.48
CA PRO A 38 -26.20 -5.05 -12.11
C PRO A 38 -24.80 -5.51 -11.66
N PRO A 39 -24.52 -5.50 -10.35
CA PRO A 39 -23.28 -6.05 -9.82
C PRO A 39 -23.18 -7.56 -10.05
N VAL A 40 -21.95 -8.06 -10.04
CA VAL A 40 -21.58 -9.46 -10.26
C VAL A 40 -21.23 -10.14 -8.94
N GLU A 41 -21.50 -11.44 -8.87
CA GLU A 41 -21.14 -12.32 -7.76
C GLU A 41 -20.12 -13.35 -8.28
N ILE A 42 -19.05 -13.59 -7.52
CA ILE A 42 -18.13 -14.70 -7.81
C ILE A 42 -18.78 -15.99 -7.33
N VAL A 43 -18.91 -16.96 -8.24
CA VAL A 43 -19.41 -18.30 -7.93
C VAL A 43 -18.22 -19.22 -7.72
N PRO A 44 -18.09 -19.87 -6.56
CA PRO A 44 -17.03 -20.85 -6.34
C PRO A 44 -17.12 -22.00 -7.35
N PRO A 45 -15.98 -22.57 -7.79
CA PRO A 45 -15.99 -23.76 -8.63
C PRO A 45 -16.66 -24.94 -7.89
N ALA A 46 -17.27 -25.85 -8.64
CA ALA A 46 -17.86 -27.05 -8.05
C ALA A 46 -16.75 -27.97 -7.47
N PRO A 47 -17.05 -28.82 -6.47
CA PRO A 47 -16.08 -29.79 -5.96
C PRO A 47 -15.49 -30.65 -7.09
N GLY A 48 -14.16 -30.68 -7.22
CA GLY A 48 -13.45 -31.40 -8.29
C GLY A 48 -13.26 -30.61 -9.60
N GLU A 49 -13.87 -29.44 -9.74
CA GLU A 49 -13.69 -28.56 -10.90
C GLU A 49 -12.47 -27.65 -10.69
N THR A 50 -11.43 -27.78 -11.54
CA THR A 50 -10.25 -26.92 -11.48
C THR A 50 -10.33 -25.80 -12.51
N THR A 51 -10.42 -24.56 -12.04
CA THR A 51 -10.29 -23.36 -12.89
C THR A 51 -8.82 -22.96 -13.13
N ARG A 52 -7.86 -23.69 -12.54
CA ARG A 52 -6.42 -23.39 -12.66
C ARG A 52 -5.90 -23.47 -14.09
N LEU A 53 -6.44 -24.39 -14.89
CA LEU A 53 -5.98 -24.62 -16.28
C LEU A 53 -6.42 -23.53 -17.25
N THR A 54 -7.54 -22.85 -16.99
CA THR A 54 -8.15 -21.86 -17.90
C THR A 54 -7.98 -20.42 -17.41
N ASN A 55 -7.43 -20.20 -16.21
CA ASN A 55 -7.38 -18.90 -15.53
C ASN A 55 -8.74 -18.17 -15.53
N SER A 56 -9.83 -18.93 -15.51
CA SER A 56 -11.18 -18.39 -15.59
C SER A 56 -11.84 -18.25 -14.21
N ARG A 57 -12.75 -17.29 -14.08
CA ARG A 57 -13.58 -17.10 -12.88
C ARG A 57 -15.04 -17.25 -13.27
N ARG A 58 -15.79 -18.00 -12.47
CA ARG A 58 -17.23 -18.11 -12.67
C ARG A 58 -17.93 -16.93 -12.02
N LEU A 59 -18.72 -16.21 -12.80
CA LEU A 59 -19.45 -15.03 -12.37
C LEU A 59 -20.94 -15.23 -12.62
N ARG A 60 -21.74 -14.61 -11.76
CA ARG A 60 -23.20 -14.55 -11.85
C ARG A 60 -23.67 -13.11 -11.73
N LEU A 61 -24.69 -12.75 -12.49
CA LEU A 61 -25.51 -11.56 -12.21
C LEU A 61 -26.99 -11.87 -12.44
N ARG A 62 -27.88 -10.95 -12.07
CA ARG A 62 -29.32 -11.08 -12.32
C ARG A 62 -29.81 -9.94 -13.20
N ILE A 63 -30.26 -10.25 -14.41
CA ILE A 63 -30.93 -9.29 -15.31
C ILE A 63 -32.42 -9.49 -15.18
N ALA A 64 -33.16 -8.47 -14.73
CA ALA A 64 -34.62 -8.54 -14.55
C ALA A 64 -35.07 -9.81 -13.77
N GLY A 65 -34.29 -10.20 -12.75
CA GLY A 65 -34.56 -11.38 -11.93
C GLY A 65 -34.07 -12.72 -12.51
N VAL A 66 -33.66 -12.77 -13.78
CA VAL A 66 -33.11 -13.98 -14.43
C VAL A 66 -31.61 -14.09 -14.16
N PRO A 67 -31.12 -15.21 -13.60
CA PRO A 67 -29.70 -15.42 -13.39
C PRO A 67 -28.98 -15.70 -14.72
N VAL A 68 -27.89 -14.96 -14.95
CA VAL A 68 -26.95 -15.16 -16.05
C VAL A 68 -25.61 -15.55 -15.44
N GLU A 69 -25.01 -16.63 -15.93
CA GLU A 69 -23.75 -17.18 -15.41
C GLU A 69 -22.77 -17.45 -16.54
N TRP A 70 -21.51 -17.09 -16.33
CA TRP A 70 -20.43 -17.32 -17.30
C TRP A 70 -19.09 -17.59 -16.62
N ASP A 71 -18.23 -18.29 -17.33
CA ASP A 71 -16.81 -18.37 -17.01
C ASP A 71 -16.11 -17.23 -17.77
N GLU A 72 -15.59 -16.25 -17.02
CA GLU A 72 -14.79 -15.14 -17.53
C GLU A 72 -13.33 -15.58 -17.60
N ARG A 73 -12.74 -15.57 -18.81
CA ARG A 73 -11.30 -15.82 -18.97
C ARG A 73 -10.50 -14.61 -18.49
N ALA A 74 -9.22 -14.83 -18.20
CA ALA A 74 -8.32 -13.74 -17.83
C ALA A 74 -8.34 -12.65 -18.92
N PHE A 75 -8.47 -11.40 -18.49
CA PHE A 75 -8.36 -10.25 -19.38
C PHE A 75 -6.99 -10.24 -20.06
N SER A 76 -6.96 -9.76 -21.30
CA SER A 76 -5.74 -9.46 -22.03
C SER A 76 -5.65 -7.95 -22.19
N TRP A 77 -4.50 -7.33 -21.93
CA TRP A 77 -4.33 -5.89 -22.16
C TRP A 77 -2.88 -5.48 -22.38
N LEU A 78 -2.74 -4.30 -22.99
CA LEU A 78 -1.49 -3.56 -23.14
C LEU A 78 -1.82 -2.08 -22.90
N ALA A 79 -1.45 -1.55 -21.75
CA ALA A 79 -1.70 -0.17 -21.40
C ALA A 79 -0.78 0.78 -22.21
N PRO A 80 -1.26 1.98 -22.62
CA PRO A 80 -2.63 2.48 -22.57
C PRO A 80 -3.45 2.16 -23.84
N ARG A 81 -3.09 1.11 -24.60
CA ARG A 81 -3.55 0.90 -25.98
C ARG A 81 -4.77 0.01 -26.11
N ARG A 82 -4.84 -1.14 -25.42
CA ARG A 82 -5.94 -2.09 -25.63
C ARG A 82 -6.23 -2.95 -24.42
N PHE A 83 -7.47 -3.40 -24.29
CA PHE A 83 -7.85 -4.50 -23.41
C PHE A 83 -8.97 -5.34 -24.02
N GLY A 84 -9.09 -6.59 -23.58
CA GLY A 84 -10.14 -7.47 -24.02
C GLY A 84 -10.40 -8.62 -23.05
N VAL A 85 -11.56 -9.24 -23.20
CA VAL A 85 -12.01 -10.37 -22.39
C VAL A 85 -12.89 -11.30 -23.20
N GLU A 86 -12.78 -12.59 -22.91
CA GLU A 86 -13.67 -13.62 -23.42
C GLU A 86 -14.51 -14.20 -22.28
N ARG A 87 -15.82 -14.30 -22.53
CA ARG A 87 -16.82 -14.85 -21.61
C ARG A 87 -17.50 -16.04 -22.26
N VAL A 88 -17.49 -17.18 -21.57
CA VAL A 88 -18.18 -18.40 -21.98
C VAL A 88 -19.37 -18.61 -21.06
N TYR A 89 -20.57 -18.40 -21.56
CA TYR A 89 -21.78 -18.42 -20.77
C TYR A 89 -22.24 -19.86 -20.53
N ARG A 90 -22.58 -20.16 -19.28
CA ARG A 90 -23.15 -21.43 -18.83
C ARG A 90 -24.66 -21.36 -18.73
N ARG A 91 -25.18 -20.17 -18.41
CA ARG A 91 -26.60 -19.89 -18.27
C ARG A 91 -26.89 -18.51 -18.84
N GLY A 92 -27.81 -18.43 -19.80
CA GLY A 92 -28.21 -17.18 -20.44
C GLY A 92 -28.52 -17.37 -21.92
N PRO A 93 -28.90 -16.29 -22.61
CA PRO A 93 -29.26 -16.32 -24.03
C PRO A 93 -28.05 -16.27 -24.98
N ILE A 94 -26.84 -16.11 -24.44
CA ILE A 94 -25.58 -16.06 -25.19
C ILE A 94 -24.79 -17.31 -24.82
N ALA A 95 -24.04 -17.89 -25.75
CA ALA A 95 -23.10 -18.98 -25.52
C ALA A 95 -21.67 -18.47 -25.29
N ARG A 96 -21.23 -17.50 -26.10
CA ARG A 96 -19.90 -16.89 -25.98
C ARG A 96 -19.93 -15.42 -26.38
N MET A 97 -19.13 -14.61 -25.69
CA MET A 97 -18.91 -13.22 -26.05
C MET A 97 -17.42 -12.87 -25.95
N ARG A 98 -16.91 -12.17 -26.95
CA ARG A 98 -15.56 -11.58 -26.94
C ARG A 98 -15.69 -10.08 -27.07
N VAL A 99 -14.94 -9.37 -26.25
CA VAL A 99 -14.90 -7.91 -26.23
C VAL A 99 -13.46 -7.46 -26.36
N GLN A 100 -13.21 -6.49 -27.23
CA GLN A 100 -11.93 -5.83 -27.39
C GLN A 100 -12.14 -4.33 -27.50
N CYS A 101 -11.38 -3.57 -26.73
CA CYS A 101 -11.35 -2.12 -26.79
C CYS A 101 -9.94 -1.67 -27.12
N GLU A 102 -9.81 -0.79 -28.11
CA GLU A 102 -8.55 -0.23 -28.60
C GLU A 102 -8.61 1.29 -28.56
N LEU A 103 -7.51 1.91 -28.15
CA LEU A 103 -7.30 3.35 -28.08
C LEU A 103 -6.10 3.67 -28.96
N GLU A 104 -6.37 4.24 -30.14
CA GLU A 104 -5.32 4.62 -31.09
C GLU A 104 -5.09 6.13 -31.02
N PRO A 105 -3.83 6.58 -30.89
CA PRO A 105 -3.52 8.00 -30.90
C PRO A 105 -3.80 8.60 -32.28
N ARG A 106 -4.43 9.77 -32.30
CA ARG A 106 -4.69 10.53 -33.53
C ARG A 106 -3.60 11.59 -33.77
N PRO A 107 -3.39 12.01 -35.04
CA PRO A 107 -2.42 13.05 -35.37
C PRO A 107 -2.65 14.40 -34.67
N ASP A 108 -3.90 14.71 -34.32
CA ASP A 108 -4.29 15.94 -33.62
C ASP A 108 -4.18 15.84 -32.08
N GLY A 109 -3.61 14.74 -31.56
CA GLY A 109 -3.43 14.49 -30.13
C GLY A 109 -4.63 13.84 -29.44
N GLY A 110 -5.72 13.57 -30.16
CA GLY A 110 -6.89 12.85 -29.66
C GLY A 110 -6.74 11.33 -29.68
N THR A 111 -7.85 10.63 -29.46
CA THR A 111 -7.92 9.16 -29.50
C THR A 111 -9.07 8.69 -30.38
N THR A 112 -8.79 7.73 -31.26
CA THR A 112 -9.81 6.91 -31.90
C THR A 112 -10.05 5.67 -31.03
N LEU A 113 -11.20 5.62 -30.36
CA LEU A 113 -11.59 4.49 -29.53
C LEU A 113 -12.43 3.52 -30.35
N THR A 114 -11.93 2.30 -30.55
CA THR A 114 -12.67 1.21 -31.19
C THR A 114 -13.11 0.20 -30.12
N TYR A 115 -14.37 -0.25 -30.21
CA TYR A 115 -14.94 -1.26 -29.34
C TYR A 115 -15.58 -2.35 -30.20
N ASP A 116 -14.94 -3.51 -30.25
CA ASP A 116 -15.35 -4.69 -31.00
C ASP A 116 -16.00 -5.70 -30.06
N VAL A 117 -17.20 -6.17 -30.43
CA VAL A 117 -17.95 -7.20 -29.71
C VAL A 117 -18.32 -8.31 -30.68
N SER A 118 -17.91 -9.54 -30.38
CA SER A 118 -18.32 -10.75 -31.10
C SER A 118 -19.17 -11.62 -30.21
N VAL A 119 -20.34 -12.05 -30.68
CA VAL A 119 -21.33 -12.81 -29.90
C VAL A 119 -21.73 -14.07 -30.64
N ASP A 120 -21.51 -15.22 -30.01
CA ASP A 120 -22.14 -16.48 -30.37
C ASP A 120 -23.35 -16.69 -29.46
N ALA A 121 -24.54 -16.62 -30.06
CA ALA A 121 -25.80 -16.73 -29.34
C ALA A 121 -26.21 -18.18 -29.01
N GLY A 122 -25.69 -19.19 -29.70
CA GLY A 122 -26.07 -20.59 -29.54
C GLY A 122 -27.55 -20.95 -29.80
N SER A 123 -28.42 -19.97 -30.08
CA SER A 123 -29.85 -20.18 -30.35
C SER A 123 -30.48 -18.99 -31.09
N LEU A 124 -31.61 -19.21 -31.78
CA LEU A 124 -32.34 -18.17 -32.50
C LEU A 124 -32.88 -17.07 -31.56
N PHE A 125 -33.41 -17.46 -30.39
CA PHE A 125 -33.83 -16.52 -29.35
C PHE A 125 -32.63 -15.68 -28.85
N GLY A 126 -31.48 -16.33 -28.66
CA GLY A 126 -30.22 -15.67 -28.34
C GLY A 126 -29.81 -14.62 -29.37
N GLN A 127 -29.92 -14.93 -30.66
CA GLN A 127 -29.56 -13.99 -31.74
C GLN A 127 -30.41 -12.72 -31.73
N ILE A 128 -31.72 -12.86 -31.49
CA ILE A 128 -32.64 -11.72 -31.39
C ILE A 128 -32.26 -10.87 -30.17
N SER A 129 -32.04 -11.52 -29.02
CA SER A 129 -31.69 -10.81 -27.78
C SER A 129 -30.35 -10.08 -27.88
N ALA A 130 -29.32 -10.71 -28.48
CA ALA A 130 -28.01 -10.11 -28.70
C ALA A 130 -28.09 -8.92 -29.66
N SER A 131 -28.85 -9.04 -30.75
CA SER A 131 -29.03 -7.95 -31.73
C SER A 131 -29.66 -6.70 -31.13
N LEU A 132 -30.67 -6.86 -30.27
CA LEU A 132 -31.33 -5.74 -29.62
C LEU A 132 -30.44 -5.13 -28.52
N VAL A 133 -29.96 -5.95 -27.58
CA VAL A 133 -29.25 -5.47 -26.37
C VAL A 133 -27.82 -5.03 -26.68
N VAL A 134 -27.06 -5.84 -27.40
CA VAL A 134 -25.67 -5.52 -27.77
C VAL A 134 -25.66 -4.54 -28.92
N GLY A 135 -26.36 -4.85 -30.03
CA GLY A 135 -26.31 -4.02 -31.23
C GLY A 135 -26.85 -2.60 -31.04
N GLN A 136 -28.10 -2.45 -30.57
CA GLN A 136 -28.80 -1.17 -30.64
C GLN A 136 -28.74 -0.35 -29.34
N PHE A 137 -28.87 -1.00 -28.18
CA PHE A 137 -28.88 -0.29 -26.90
C PHE A 137 -27.48 0.03 -26.36
N SER A 138 -26.51 -0.86 -26.57
CA SER A 138 -25.16 -0.67 -25.98
C SER A 138 -24.39 0.46 -26.67
N GLN A 139 -24.44 0.60 -28.00
CA GLN A 139 -23.71 1.65 -28.72
C GLN A 139 -24.02 3.06 -28.20
N ALA A 140 -25.31 3.38 -28.03
CA ALA A 140 -25.74 4.70 -27.57
C ALA A 140 -25.35 4.97 -26.11
N ALA A 141 -25.45 3.95 -25.25
CA ALA A 141 -25.03 4.04 -23.85
C ALA A 141 -23.51 4.24 -23.74
N PHE A 142 -22.73 3.43 -24.46
CA PHE A 142 -21.27 3.46 -24.43
C PHE A 142 -20.74 4.79 -24.96
N GLY A 143 -21.26 5.27 -26.09
CA GLY A 143 -20.87 6.56 -26.65
C GLY A 143 -21.16 7.74 -25.72
N ARG A 144 -22.23 7.68 -24.92
CA ARG A 144 -22.52 8.69 -23.89
C ARG A 144 -21.48 8.67 -22.77
N ILE A 145 -21.07 7.49 -22.33
CA ILE A 145 -20.10 7.30 -21.24
C ILE A 145 -18.69 7.68 -21.70
N PHE A 146 -18.26 7.25 -22.89
CA PHE A 146 -16.94 7.59 -23.41
C PHE A 146 -16.77 9.08 -23.66
N ARG A 147 -17.78 9.78 -24.21
CA ARG A 147 -17.75 11.25 -24.29
C ARG A 147 -17.65 11.91 -22.92
N ARG A 148 -18.35 11.37 -21.92
CA ARG A 148 -18.24 11.85 -20.54
C ARG A 148 -16.83 11.62 -19.97
N TYR A 149 -16.20 10.49 -20.26
CA TYR A 149 -14.82 10.20 -19.84
C TYR A 149 -13.83 11.15 -20.54
N ASP A 150 -14.04 11.44 -21.82
CA ASP A 150 -13.26 12.42 -22.56
C ASP A 150 -13.32 13.82 -21.92
N GLU A 151 -14.51 14.30 -21.58
CA GLU A 151 -14.67 15.57 -20.86
C GLU A 151 -13.92 15.58 -19.51
N PHE A 152 -13.91 14.46 -18.79
CA PHE A 152 -13.19 14.36 -17.51
C PHE A 152 -11.67 14.37 -17.70
N ALA A 153 -11.17 13.61 -18.68
CA ALA A 153 -9.75 13.55 -19.02
C ALA A 153 -9.23 14.93 -19.45
N GLN A 154 -9.99 15.67 -20.27
CA GLN A 154 -9.60 17.01 -20.73
C GLN A 154 -9.52 18.04 -19.59
N ARG A 155 -10.40 17.94 -18.59
CA ARG A 155 -10.47 18.93 -17.49
C ARG A 155 -9.52 18.62 -16.34
N GLY A 156 -8.75 17.53 -16.42
CA GLY A 156 -7.92 17.07 -15.31
C GLY A 156 -8.72 16.78 -14.03
N LEU A 157 -10.02 16.53 -14.15
CA LEU A 157 -10.90 16.34 -13.00
C LEU A 157 -10.75 14.92 -12.47
N THR A 158 -10.45 14.79 -11.17
CA THR A 158 -10.67 13.52 -10.46
C THR A 158 -12.16 13.21 -10.42
N LEU A 159 -12.53 11.97 -10.74
CA LEU A 159 -13.92 11.59 -11.08
C LEU A 159 -14.89 11.50 -9.89
N ALA A 160 -14.47 11.94 -8.71
CA ALA A 160 -15.33 12.06 -7.52
C ALA A 160 -16.53 13.01 -7.72
N ALA A 161 -16.61 13.73 -8.84
CA ALA A 161 -17.46 14.90 -8.99
C ALA A 161 -18.98 14.63 -9.04
N ARG A 162 -19.50 13.49 -9.53
CA ARG A 162 -20.98 13.34 -9.73
C ARG A 162 -21.50 11.90 -9.74
N HIS A 163 -21.67 11.31 -8.55
CA HIS A 163 -22.51 10.11 -8.35
C HIS A 163 -23.67 10.41 -7.38
N ALA A 164 -24.70 9.55 -7.38
CA ALA A 164 -25.97 9.75 -6.68
C ALA A 164 -25.79 10.26 -5.22
N LYS A 165 -26.68 11.16 -4.77
CA LYS A 165 -26.59 11.79 -3.45
C LYS A 165 -26.38 10.73 -2.37
N PRO A 166 -25.20 10.68 -1.72
CA PRO A 166 -24.96 9.72 -0.66
C PRO A 166 -25.98 9.90 0.47
N ARG A 167 -26.53 8.79 0.97
CA ARG A 167 -27.51 8.80 2.05
C ARG A 167 -26.83 8.45 3.36
N LEU A 168 -26.96 9.36 4.33
CA LEU A 168 -26.61 9.08 5.71
C LEU A 168 -27.70 8.18 6.33
N ALA A 169 -27.29 7.36 7.30
CA ALA A 169 -28.21 6.62 8.14
C ALA A 169 -29.09 7.57 8.96
N ARG A 170 -30.22 7.06 9.49
CA ARG A 170 -31.11 7.83 10.36
C ARG A 170 -30.34 8.30 11.61
N GLY A 171 -30.28 9.61 11.84
CA GLY A 171 -29.50 10.20 12.92
C GLY A 171 -27.99 10.32 12.63
N GLY A 172 -27.51 9.82 11.48
CA GLY A 172 -26.11 9.85 11.10
C GLY A 172 -25.54 11.26 10.97
N ALA A 173 -26.33 12.24 10.54
CA ALA A 173 -25.92 13.64 10.48
C ALA A 173 -25.59 14.22 11.87
N ALA A 174 -26.40 13.90 12.89
CA ALA A 174 -26.16 14.37 14.26
C ALA A 174 -24.91 13.70 14.87
N ARG A 175 -24.74 12.40 14.64
CA ARG A 175 -23.54 11.64 15.06
C ARG A 175 -22.28 12.19 14.41
N LEU A 176 -22.35 12.47 13.12
CA LEU A 176 -21.24 13.07 12.36
C LEU A 176 -20.86 14.42 12.97
N THR A 177 -21.82 15.32 13.21
CA THR A 177 -21.55 16.62 13.84
C THR A 177 -20.92 16.47 15.23
N ALA A 178 -21.45 15.59 16.08
CA ALA A 178 -20.93 15.36 17.43
C ALA A 178 -19.50 14.82 17.42
N GLY A 179 -19.21 13.82 16.59
CA GLY A 179 -17.87 13.26 16.46
C GLY A 179 -16.88 14.27 15.88
N SER A 180 -17.27 15.08 14.88
CA SER A 180 -16.42 16.14 14.34
C SER A 180 -16.07 17.21 15.38
N ALA A 181 -17.00 17.53 16.29
CA ALA A 181 -16.73 18.45 17.39
C ALA A 181 -15.72 17.90 18.42
N LEU A 182 -15.73 16.58 18.67
CA LEU A 182 -14.70 15.92 19.49
C LEU A 182 -13.33 15.96 18.81
N LEU A 183 -13.28 15.68 17.51
CA LEU A 183 -12.03 15.71 16.75
C LEU A 183 -11.41 17.10 16.67
N ALA A 184 -12.22 18.15 16.54
CA ALA A 184 -11.74 19.53 16.47
C ALA A 184 -10.99 20.00 17.74
N ARG A 185 -11.09 19.26 18.86
CA ARG A 185 -10.34 19.53 20.09
C ARG A 185 -8.90 18.99 20.08
N ILE A 186 -8.61 18.05 19.18
CA ILE A 186 -7.35 17.28 19.17
C ILE A 186 -6.63 17.43 17.83
N CYS A 187 -7.39 17.50 16.73
CA CYS A 187 -6.89 17.54 15.37
C CYS A 187 -7.12 18.91 14.71
N ALA A 188 -6.31 19.23 13.71
CA ALA A 188 -6.42 20.48 12.96
C ALA A 188 -7.79 20.62 12.27
N ALA A 189 -8.49 21.73 12.54
CA ALA A 189 -9.84 21.99 12.03
C ALA A 189 -10.00 21.81 10.50
N PRO A 190 -9.06 22.24 9.63
CA PRO A 190 -9.18 22.02 8.19
C PRO A 190 -9.25 20.54 7.79
N LEU A 191 -8.48 19.67 8.47
CA LEU A 191 -8.49 18.23 8.17
C LEU A 191 -9.77 17.57 8.68
N VAL A 192 -10.25 17.97 9.86
CA VAL A 192 -11.54 17.50 10.41
C VAL A 192 -12.69 17.85 9.46
N HIS A 193 -12.70 19.07 8.92
CA HIS A 193 -13.71 19.49 7.95
C HIS A 193 -13.66 18.63 6.67
N ARG A 194 -12.46 18.44 6.09
CA ARG A 194 -12.27 17.58 4.90
C ARG A 194 -12.74 16.15 5.12
N LEU A 195 -12.42 15.53 6.26
CA LEU A 195 -12.88 14.17 6.58
C LEU A 195 -14.40 14.12 6.74
N THR A 196 -14.98 15.10 7.44
CA THR A 196 -16.43 15.20 7.65
C THR A 196 -17.18 15.32 6.33
N ASP A 197 -16.69 16.16 5.43
CA ASP A 197 -17.25 16.34 4.10
C ASP A 197 -17.07 15.11 3.23
N TYR A 198 -15.92 14.44 3.34
CA TYR A 198 -15.67 13.17 2.64
C TYR A 198 -16.64 12.08 3.09
N ILE A 199 -16.81 11.85 4.40
CA ILE A 199 -17.78 10.88 4.93
C ILE A 199 -19.20 11.20 4.42
N ARG A 200 -19.54 12.49 4.37
CA ARG A 200 -20.87 12.95 3.91
C ARG A 200 -21.09 12.79 2.41
N SER A 201 -20.10 13.09 1.58
CA SER A 201 -20.30 13.37 0.14
C SER A 201 -19.56 12.44 -0.82
N ALA A 202 -18.57 11.66 -0.34
CA ALA A 202 -17.81 10.75 -1.20
C ALA A 202 -18.73 9.71 -1.84
N GLU A 203 -18.32 9.17 -2.99
CA GLU A 203 -18.99 8.02 -3.62
C GLU A 203 -18.98 6.80 -2.68
N ALA A 204 -20.03 5.96 -2.74
CA ALA A 204 -20.14 4.79 -1.88
C ALA A 204 -18.94 3.83 -2.00
N ALA A 205 -18.44 3.60 -3.22
CA ALA A 205 -17.27 2.77 -3.47
C ALA A 205 -15.99 3.33 -2.83
N SER A 206 -15.78 4.65 -2.93
CA SER A 206 -14.64 5.33 -2.31
C SER A 206 -14.74 5.35 -0.78
N ALA A 207 -15.94 5.60 -0.26
CA ALA A 207 -16.20 5.56 1.18
C ALA A 207 -16.09 4.14 1.77
N ALA A 208 -16.31 3.08 0.99
CA ALA A 208 -16.25 1.69 1.46
C ALA A 208 -14.83 1.19 1.76
N ARG A 209 -13.81 1.95 1.34
CA ARG A 209 -12.40 1.68 1.61
C ARG A 209 -11.59 2.96 1.61
N ILE A 210 -11.50 3.61 2.77
CA ILE A 210 -10.73 4.82 2.98
C ILE A 210 -9.28 4.43 3.29
N ARG A 211 -8.37 4.84 2.39
CA ARG A 211 -6.93 4.71 2.59
C ARG A 211 -6.37 6.07 3.01
N PRO A 212 -5.79 6.23 4.20
CA PRO A 212 -5.45 7.54 4.75
C PRO A 212 -4.39 8.28 3.93
N TYR A 213 -3.40 7.59 3.36
CA TYR A 213 -2.37 8.26 2.56
C TYR A 213 -2.87 8.66 1.17
N ALA A 214 -3.64 7.81 0.49
CA ALA A 214 -4.31 8.22 -0.74
C ALA A 214 -5.25 9.41 -0.53
N LEU A 215 -5.91 9.47 0.63
CA LEU A 215 -6.75 10.60 1.01
C LEU A 215 -5.91 11.86 1.26
N ALA A 216 -4.78 11.74 1.97
CA ALA A 216 -3.85 12.83 2.22
C ALA A 216 -3.26 13.40 0.92
N ASP A 217 -2.83 12.54 0.00
CA ASP A 217 -2.29 12.92 -1.30
C ASP A 217 -3.32 13.69 -2.12
N ASN A 218 -4.56 13.18 -2.18
CA ASN A 218 -5.68 13.87 -2.85
C ASN A 218 -6.01 15.23 -2.22
N TRP A 219 -5.74 15.39 -0.93
CA TRP A 219 -5.97 16.62 -0.19
C TRP A 219 -4.77 17.57 -0.21
N GLY A 220 -3.60 17.13 -0.68
CA GLY A 220 -2.32 17.84 -0.47
C GLY A 220 -2.02 18.07 1.01
N ALA A 221 -2.36 17.10 1.86
CA ALA A 221 -2.18 17.15 3.32
C ALA A 221 -1.04 16.23 3.78
N ASP A 222 -0.54 16.47 4.99
CA ASP A 222 0.45 15.59 5.60
C ASP A 222 -0.15 14.18 5.86
N ARG A 223 0.55 13.15 5.38
CA ARG A 223 0.11 11.75 5.44
C ARG A 223 -0.04 11.24 6.87
N ARG A 224 0.91 11.59 7.74
CA ARG A 224 0.90 11.17 9.15
C ARG A 224 -0.28 11.81 9.88
N ARG A 225 -0.44 13.13 9.78
CA ARG A 225 -1.57 13.85 10.40
C ARG A 225 -2.92 13.34 9.90
N THR A 226 -3.00 12.94 8.64
CA THR A 226 -4.23 12.34 8.07
C THR A 226 -4.50 10.95 8.64
N LEU A 227 -3.47 10.11 8.79
CA LEU A 227 -3.58 8.81 9.47
C LEU A 227 -4.01 8.99 10.94
N GLU A 228 -3.35 9.87 11.70
CA GLU A 228 -3.70 10.17 13.10
C GLU A 228 -5.14 10.68 13.22
N LEU A 229 -5.59 11.54 12.29
CA LEU A 229 -6.97 11.97 12.21
C LEU A 229 -7.93 10.78 12.03
N CYS A 230 -7.63 9.83 11.14
CA CYS A 230 -8.48 8.65 10.93
C CYS A 230 -8.53 7.74 12.17
N LEU A 231 -7.39 7.58 12.88
CA LEU A 231 -7.31 6.85 14.15
C LEU A 231 -8.15 7.51 15.24
N HIS A 232 -8.04 8.82 15.42
CA HIS A 232 -8.90 9.56 16.35
C HIS A 232 -10.37 9.53 15.93
N ALA A 233 -10.67 9.62 14.63
CA ALA A 233 -12.03 9.54 14.09
C ALA A 233 -12.69 8.19 14.39
N THR A 234 -11.89 7.13 14.43
CA THR A 234 -12.35 5.80 14.85
C THR A 234 -12.76 5.82 16.33
N ARG A 235 -11.95 6.41 17.21
CA ARG A 235 -12.29 6.59 18.63
C ARG A 235 -13.45 7.56 18.88
N ALA A 236 -13.67 8.51 17.98
CA ALA A 236 -14.83 9.40 17.98
C ALA A 236 -16.11 8.76 17.40
N GLY A 237 -16.04 7.50 16.94
CA GLY A 237 -17.18 6.77 16.37
C GLY A 237 -17.59 7.22 14.96
N LEU A 238 -16.71 7.92 14.24
CA LEU A 238 -16.94 8.36 12.87
C LEU A 238 -16.55 7.31 11.83
N LEU A 239 -15.48 6.56 12.12
CA LEU A 239 -14.92 5.52 11.28
C LEU A 239 -14.85 4.21 12.06
N ASP A 240 -14.83 3.10 11.34
CA ASP A 240 -14.38 1.81 11.83
C ASP A 240 -13.07 1.46 11.09
N LEU A 241 -12.12 0.87 11.81
CA LEU A 241 -10.84 0.43 11.26
C LEU A 241 -10.96 -1.01 10.73
N SER A 242 -10.13 -1.35 9.75
CA SER A 242 -9.96 -2.72 9.29
C SER A 242 -8.57 -2.97 8.71
N TRP A 243 -8.06 -4.17 8.90
CA TRP A 243 -6.79 -4.66 8.38
C TRP A 243 -7.03 -5.47 7.11
N ASP A 244 -6.51 -4.99 5.99
CA ASP A 244 -6.57 -5.68 4.71
C ASP A 244 -5.25 -6.45 4.46
N VAL A 245 -5.34 -7.76 4.23
CA VAL A 245 -4.22 -8.57 3.76
C VAL A 245 -4.14 -8.48 2.23
N ILE A 246 -3.07 -7.88 1.74
CA ILE A 246 -2.86 -7.54 0.32
C ILE A 246 -2.07 -8.63 -0.38
N CYS A 247 -2.59 -9.13 -1.49
CA CYS A 247 -1.87 -10.12 -2.31
C CYS A 247 -0.71 -9.47 -3.08
N PRO A 248 0.50 -10.08 -3.10
CA PRO A 248 1.67 -9.53 -3.79
C PRO A 248 1.58 -9.49 -5.31
N HIS A 249 0.62 -10.20 -5.92
CA HIS A 249 0.46 -10.27 -7.38
C HIS A 249 -0.54 -9.24 -7.89
N CYS A 250 -1.76 -9.23 -7.35
CA CYS A 250 -2.80 -8.31 -7.80
C CYS A 250 -2.90 -7.03 -6.95
N ARG A 251 -2.20 -6.95 -5.82
CA ARG A 251 -2.31 -5.83 -4.84
C ARG A 251 -3.73 -5.54 -4.36
N GLY A 252 -4.60 -6.54 -4.44
CA GLY A 252 -5.97 -6.48 -3.95
C GLY A 252 -6.07 -7.01 -2.53
N ALA A 253 -6.94 -6.41 -1.72
CA ALA A 253 -7.31 -6.92 -0.41
C ALA A 253 -8.00 -8.30 -0.56
N ARG A 254 -7.49 -9.30 0.17
CA ARG A 254 -7.98 -10.70 0.10
C ARG A 254 -8.70 -11.14 1.35
N ARG A 255 -8.21 -10.69 2.49
CA ARG A 255 -8.92 -10.80 3.77
C ARG A 255 -9.00 -9.42 4.38
N ARG A 256 -10.15 -9.13 4.95
CA ARG A 256 -10.40 -7.91 5.72
C ARG A 256 -10.78 -8.35 7.11
N GLU A 257 -9.94 -8.02 8.06
CA GLU A 257 -10.15 -8.32 9.47
C GLU A 257 -10.41 -7.02 10.23
N HIS A 258 -11.23 -7.11 11.27
CA HIS A 258 -11.49 -5.95 12.13
C HIS A 258 -10.41 -5.75 13.20
N ASP A 259 -9.64 -6.81 13.50
CA ASP A 259 -8.65 -6.85 14.56
C ASP A 259 -7.37 -7.55 14.08
N LEU A 260 -6.20 -7.09 14.52
CA LEU A 260 -4.91 -7.74 14.22
C LEU A 260 -4.86 -9.21 14.64
N SER A 261 -5.64 -9.61 15.65
CA SER A 261 -5.61 -10.98 16.18
C SER A 261 -6.13 -12.01 15.17
N HIS A 262 -6.87 -11.60 14.15
CA HIS A 262 -7.36 -12.51 13.10
C HIS A 262 -6.41 -12.58 11.89
N ILE A 263 -5.34 -11.80 11.88
CA ILE A 263 -4.36 -11.84 10.81
C ILE A 263 -3.47 -13.08 10.97
N GLU A 264 -3.46 -13.91 9.95
CA GLU A 264 -2.62 -15.11 9.87
C GLU A 264 -1.34 -14.83 9.08
N ARG A 265 -0.23 -15.48 9.45
CA ARG A 265 1.04 -15.37 8.71
C ARG A 265 0.92 -15.89 7.28
N ARG A 266 0.11 -16.92 7.03
CA ARG A 266 -0.08 -17.49 5.68
C ARG A 266 -1.41 -17.02 5.09
N ALA A 267 -1.37 -16.59 3.84
CA ALA A 267 -2.57 -16.19 3.12
C ALA A 267 -2.62 -16.80 1.72
N HIS A 268 -3.83 -17.16 1.30
CA HIS A 268 -4.12 -17.63 -0.04
C HIS A 268 -4.91 -16.55 -0.80
N CYS A 269 -4.52 -16.28 -2.04
CA CYS A 269 -5.29 -15.43 -2.94
C CYS A 269 -6.05 -16.29 -3.95
N GLU A 270 -7.36 -16.47 -3.79
CA GLU A 270 -8.19 -17.27 -4.71
C GLU A 270 -8.15 -16.73 -6.15
N SER A 271 -8.08 -15.41 -6.29
CA SER A 271 -8.05 -14.71 -7.57
C SER A 271 -6.76 -14.96 -8.37
N CYS A 272 -5.62 -15.04 -7.68
CA CYS A 272 -4.30 -15.28 -8.29
C CYS A 272 -3.85 -16.73 -8.16
N GLN A 273 -4.52 -17.52 -7.32
CA GLN A 273 -4.16 -18.88 -6.89
C GLN A 273 -2.71 -18.95 -6.42
N VAL A 274 -2.34 -18.08 -5.48
CA VAL A 274 -0.99 -18.03 -4.89
C VAL A 274 -1.08 -18.03 -3.37
N ASP A 275 -0.24 -18.84 -2.76
CA ASP A 275 0.05 -18.81 -1.33
C ASP A 275 1.21 -17.87 -1.08
N PHE A 276 1.09 -17.01 -0.07
CA PHE A 276 2.13 -16.08 0.31
C PHE A 276 2.16 -15.89 1.82
N GLU A 277 3.33 -15.50 2.34
CA GLU A 277 3.47 -15.10 3.74
C GLU A 277 3.20 -13.60 3.87
N ALA A 278 2.27 -13.23 4.75
CA ALA A 278 1.97 -11.86 5.08
C ALA A 278 3.17 -11.21 5.78
N ASN A 279 3.37 -9.92 5.53
CA ASN A 279 4.47 -9.14 6.08
C ASN A 279 3.94 -7.74 6.45
N PHE A 280 4.31 -7.25 7.63
CA PHE A 280 3.83 -5.98 8.19
C PHE A 280 4.21 -4.75 7.34
N ASP A 281 5.34 -4.77 6.62
CA ASP A 281 5.81 -3.62 5.85
C ASP A 281 5.30 -3.57 4.39
N ARG A 282 4.56 -4.60 3.94
CA ARG A 282 4.16 -4.71 2.52
C ARG A 282 2.75 -5.23 2.29
N PHE A 283 2.31 -6.24 3.04
CA PHE A 283 1.12 -7.02 2.70
C PHE A 283 -0.02 -6.88 3.71
N ILE A 284 0.13 -6.05 4.73
CA ILE A 284 -0.93 -5.75 5.68
C ILE A 284 -1.11 -4.24 5.72
N GLU A 285 -2.29 -3.79 5.35
CA GLU A 285 -2.64 -2.37 5.24
C GLU A 285 -3.79 -2.04 6.20
N LEU A 286 -3.68 -0.93 6.93
CA LEU A 286 -4.79 -0.34 7.66
C LEU A 286 -5.66 0.48 6.72
N THR A 287 -6.96 0.20 6.73
CA THR A 287 -7.98 0.99 6.04
C THR A 287 -9.12 1.34 6.98
N PHE A 288 -9.96 2.27 6.55
CA PHE A 288 -11.12 2.72 7.32
C PHE A 288 -12.38 2.67 6.48
N VAL A 289 -13.52 2.62 7.16
CA VAL A 289 -14.85 2.76 6.55
C VAL A 289 -15.69 3.66 7.46
N PRO A 290 -16.63 4.48 6.95
CA PRO A 290 -17.57 5.17 7.80
C PRO A 290 -18.33 4.21 8.70
N ASN A 291 -18.50 4.58 9.97
CA ASN A 291 -19.29 3.76 10.88
C ASN A 291 -20.71 3.59 10.30
N PRO A 292 -21.27 2.36 10.23
CA PRO A 292 -22.58 2.09 9.65
C PRO A 292 -23.73 2.90 10.27
N ALA A 293 -23.62 3.31 11.54
CA ALA A 293 -24.60 4.17 12.20
C ALA A 293 -24.61 5.61 11.66
N ILE A 294 -23.56 6.02 10.95
CA ILE A 294 -23.48 7.29 10.22
C ILE A 294 -23.82 7.07 8.76
N ARG A 295 -23.19 6.08 8.13
CA ARG A 295 -23.33 5.81 6.71
C ARG A 295 -22.91 4.38 6.38
N VAL A 296 -23.80 3.64 5.71
CA VAL A 296 -23.44 2.36 5.10
C VAL A 296 -22.72 2.64 3.78
N ALA A 297 -21.49 2.19 3.66
CA ALA A 297 -20.71 2.26 2.42
C ALA A 297 -20.46 0.84 1.92
N SER A 298 -20.83 0.58 0.67
CA SER A 298 -20.62 -0.69 0.00
C SER A 298 -19.92 -0.45 -1.33
N ARG A 299 -19.01 -1.36 -1.70
CA ARG A 299 -18.39 -1.41 -3.02
C ARG A 299 -18.81 -2.72 -3.69
N PRO A 300 -20.01 -2.77 -4.30
CA PRO A 300 -20.39 -3.93 -5.07
C PRO A 300 -19.47 -4.04 -6.29
N ASP A 301 -19.05 -5.25 -6.62
CA ASP A 301 -18.23 -5.53 -7.79
C ASP A 301 -19.10 -5.59 -9.04
N TYR A 302 -18.66 -4.95 -10.12
CA TYR A 302 -19.24 -5.00 -11.45
C TYR A 302 -18.28 -5.62 -12.47
N CYS A 303 -16.98 -5.67 -12.13
CA CYS A 303 -15.96 -6.44 -12.82
C CYS A 303 -14.89 -6.89 -11.82
N VAL A 304 -14.32 -8.09 -12.02
CA VAL A 304 -13.32 -8.65 -11.10
C VAL A 304 -11.93 -8.85 -11.73
N GLY A 305 -11.79 -8.61 -13.05
CA GLY A 305 -10.58 -8.91 -13.81
C GLY A 305 -9.99 -7.77 -14.64
N GLY A 306 -10.62 -6.60 -14.70
CA GLY A 306 -10.21 -5.52 -15.59
C GLY A 306 -8.89 -4.83 -15.22
N PRO A 307 -8.25 -4.09 -16.16
CA PRO A 307 -6.93 -3.49 -15.96
C PRO A 307 -6.80 -2.58 -14.73
N GLN A 308 -7.82 -1.75 -14.44
CA GLN A 308 -7.77 -0.80 -13.32
C GLN A 308 -7.95 -1.44 -11.93
N LEU A 309 -8.24 -2.75 -11.86
CA LEU A 309 -8.14 -3.51 -10.61
C LEU A 309 -6.69 -3.86 -10.26
N THR A 310 -5.81 -3.87 -11.25
CA THR A 310 -4.37 -4.15 -11.12
C THR A 310 -3.55 -3.14 -11.93
N PRO A 311 -3.61 -1.84 -11.62
CA PRO A 311 -3.02 -0.79 -12.46
C PRO A 311 -1.48 -0.87 -12.55
N HIS A 312 -0.83 -1.59 -11.64
CA HIS A 312 0.61 -1.87 -11.68
C HIS A 312 1.00 -2.93 -12.72
N ILE A 313 0.03 -3.68 -13.27
CA ILE A 313 0.24 -4.63 -14.36
C ILE A 313 -0.04 -3.88 -15.67
N LEU A 314 1.01 -3.59 -16.42
CA LEU A 314 0.92 -2.74 -17.61
C LEU A 314 0.62 -3.54 -18.88
N ALA A 315 0.99 -4.81 -18.91
CA ALA A 315 0.57 -5.73 -19.95
C ALA A 315 0.21 -7.08 -19.34
N GLN A 316 -0.82 -7.72 -19.88
CA GLN A 316 -1.15 -9.11 -19.58
C GLN A 316 -1.63 -9.77 -20.88
N GLU A 317 -0.91 -10.78 -21.37
CA GLU A 317 -1.26 -11.46 -22.62
C GLU A 317 -0.97 -12.96 -22.55
N TRP A 318 -1.67 -13.74 -23.39
CA TRP A 318 -1.37 -15.16 -23.58
C TRP A 318 -0.25 -15.32 -24.59
N VAL A 319 0.83 -16.00 -24.19
CA VAL A 319 1.92 -16.40 -25.07
C VAL A 319 1.74 -17.89 -25.38
N PRO A 320 1.47 -18.28 -26.64
CA PRO A 320 1.33 -19.69 -27.03
C PRO A 320 2.59 -20.51 -26.74
N ALA A 321 2.45 -21.83 -26.71
CA ALA A 321 3.58 -22.74 -26.55
C ALA A 321 4.59 -22.57 -27.71
N GLY A 322 5.87 -22.43 -27.40
CA GLY A 322 6.94 -22.24 -28.38
C GLY A 322 6.89 -20.93 -29.17
N ALA A 323 6.08 -19.96 -28.73
CA ALA A 323 5.90 -18.68 -29.43
C ALA A 323 6.57 -17.51 -28.69
N THR A 324 6.86 -16.45 -29.45
CA THR A 324 7.29 -15.15 -28.92
C THR A 324 6.15 -14.16 -29.04
N SER A 325 5.79 -13.50 -27.94
CA SER A 325 4.89 -12.35 -27.97
C SER A 325 5.70 -11.06 -28.06
N HIS A 326 5.24 -10.14 -28.91
CA HIS A 326 5.87 -8.83 -29.16
C HIS A 326 4.99 -7.74 -28.54
N LEU A 327 5.50 -7.11 -27.48
CA LEU A 327 4.78 -6.11 -26.71
C LEU A 327 5.46 -4.74 -26.89
N PRO A 328 4.91 -3.85 -27.73
CA PRO A 328 5.36 -2.46 -27.76
C PRO A 328 4.89 -1.78 -26.47
N VAL A 329 5.83 -1.36 -25.63
CA VAL A 329 5.56 -0.83 -24.30
C VAL A 329 5.96 0.64 -24.20
N SER A 330 5.17 1.40 -23.43
CA SER A 330 5.49 2.75 -22.97
C SER A 330 5.53 2.69 -21.45
N LEU A 331 6.74 2.61 -20.90
CA LEU A 331 7.03 2.33 -19.49
C LEU A 331 7.73 3.50 -18.85
N THR A 332 7.40 3.80 -17.60
CA THR A 332 8.16 4.77 -16.81
C THR A 332 9.49 4.16 -16.35
N PRO A 333 10.56 4.95 -16.16
CA PRO A 333 11.79 4.44 -15.57
C PRO A 333 11.55 3.75 -14.22
N GLY A 334 12.16 2.59 -14.01
CA GLY A 334 11.91 1.78 -12.82
C GLY A 334 12.26 0.30 -12.99
N ARG A 335 11.96 -0.49 -11.96
CA ARG A 335 12.14 -1.95 -11.97
C ARG A 335 10.82 -2.66 -12.24
N TYR A 336 10.88 -3.68 -13.09
CA TYR A 336 9.74 -4.45 -13.56
C TYR A 336 10.02 -5.94 -13.46
N ARG A 337 8.96 -6.74 -13.54
CA ARG A 337 9.08 -8.19 -13.76
C ARG A 337 8.06 -8.67 -14.78
N ALA A 338 8.42 -9.71 -15.52
CA ALA A 338 7.46 -10.51 -16.27
C ALA A 338 7.15 -11.78 -15.46
N ARG A 339 5.87 -12.02 -15.17
CA ARG A 339 5.42 -13.13 -14.34
C ARG A 339 4.43 -14.00 -15.11
N SER A 340 4.69 -15.30 -15.13
CA SER A 340 3.72 -16.29 -15.61
C SER A 340 3.15 -17.10 -14.45
N ARG A 341 1.85 -17.46 -14.52
CA ARG A 341 1.23 -18.33 -13.51
C ARG A 341 1.76 -19.76 -13.64
N GLY A 342 2.21 -20.32 -12.52
CA GLY A 342 2.75 -21.68 -12.46
C GLY A 342 4.18 -21.82 -12.98
N SER A 343 4.91 -20.72 -13.21
CA SER A 343 6.37 -20.71 -13.34
C SER A 343 6.99 -20.21 -12.05
N SER A 344 8.05 -20.87 -11.59
CA SER A 344 8.88 -20.39 -10.47
C SER A 344 9.83 -19.27 -10.90
N TYR A 345 10.11 -19.14 -12.20
CA TYR A 345 10.98 -18.12 -12.75
C TYR A 345 10.18 -16.87 -13.14
N GLN A 346 10.69 -15.70 -12.73
CA GLN A 346 10.06 -14.40 -12.96
C GLN A 346 11.16 -13.40 -13.33
N PRO A 347 11.53 -13.29 -14.63
CA PRO A 347 12.62 -12.42 -15.02
C PRO A 347 12.32 -10.96 -14.64
N THR A 348 13.29 -10.32 -14.01
CA THR A 348 13.26 -8.90 -13.63
C THR A 348 14.09 -8.08 -14.60
N PHE A 349 13.65 -6.87 -14.89
CA PHE A 349 14.35 -5.94 -15.79
C PHE A 349 14.18 -4.49 -15.36
N ARG A 350 15.04 -3.60 -15.87
CA ARG A 350 14.99 -2.16 -15.62
C ARG A 350 14.50 -1.42 -16.86
N VAL A 351 13.82 -0.30 -16.63
CA VAL A 351 13.49 0.68 -17.67
C VAL A 351 14.33 1.91 -17.41
N GLU A 352 15.18 2.27 -18.37
CA GLU A 352 16.18 3.33 -18.22
C GLU A 352 16.35 4.09 -19.54
N THR A 353 16.50 5.41 -19.45
CA THR A 353 16.80 6.24 -20.62
C THR A 353 18.19 5.88 -21.17
N GLY A 354 18.27 5.57 -22.47
CA GLY A 354 19.53 5.17 -23.13
C GLY A 354 19.78 3.67 -23.18
N ALA A 355 18.91 2.85 -22.59
CA ALA A 355 18.92 1.40 -22.77
C ALA A 355 18.47 0.99 -24.20
N PRO A 356 18.72 -0.26 -24.64
CA PRO A 356 18.25 -0.76 -25.92
C PRO A 356 16.73 -0.67 -26.10
N ALA A 357 16.27 -0.45 -27.34
CA ALA A 357 14.85 -0.35 -27.65
C ALA A 357 14.12 -1.70 -27.60
N VAL A 358 14.84 -2.81 -27.64
CA VAL A 358 14.27 -4.17 -27.64
C VAL A 358 14.91 -4.98 -26.53
N LEU A 359 14.09 -5.71 -25.78
CA LEU A 359 14.53 -6.64 -24.75
C LEU A 359 13.86 -8.00 -24.93
N ASP A 360 14.68 -9.02 -25.13
CA ASP A 360 14.25 -10.41 -25.16
C ASP A 360 14.22 -11.00 -23.75
N LEU A 361 13.07 -11.57 -23.37
CA LEU A 361 12.85 -12.22 -22.07
C LEU A 361 12.36 -13.64 -22.29
N ALA A 362 13.16 -14.61 -21.87
CA ALA A 362 12.77 -16.01 -21.82
C ALA A 362 12.05 -16.31 -20.49
N LEU A 363 10.88 -16.96 -20.55
CA LEU A 363 10.02 -17.20 -19.38
C LEU A 363 10.40 -18.45 -18.58
N ASP A 364 11.36 -19.22 -19.07
CA ASP A 364 11.76 -20.57 -18.66
C ASP A 364 13.07 -20.64 -17.86
N GLY A 365 13.76 -19.52 -17.63
CA GLY A 365 14.89 -19.48 -16.70
C GLY A 365 16.28 -19.51 -17.32
N HIS A 366 16.42 -19.23 -18.62
CA HIS A 366 17.74 -19.05 -19.22
C HIS A 366 18.40 -17.74 -18.75
N ASP A 367 19.67 -17.83 -18.34
CA ASP A 367 20.54 -16.77 -17.80
C ASP A 367 20.43 -15.48 -18.63
N LEU A 368 19.64 -14.53 -18.13
CA LEU A 368 19.80 -13.13 -18.47
C LEU A 368 20.80 -12.56 -17.47
N ALA A 369 21.65 -11.63 -17.92
CA ALA A 369 22.49 -10.82 -17.01
C ALA A 369 21.64 -10.28 -15.84
N ASP A 370 22.24 -10.07 -14.67
CA ASP A 370 21.57 -9.51 -13.48
C ASP A 370 20.80 -8.22 -13.84
N GLU A 371 19.50 -8.37 -14.09
CA GLU A 371 18.55 -7.34 -14.53
C GLU A 371 18.93 -6.58 -15.81
N PRO A 372 18.57 -7.09 -17.00
CA PRO A 372 18.75 -6.34 -18.25
C PRO A 372 17.86 -5.08 -18.27
N ALA A 373 18.19 -4.13 -19.16
CA ALA A 373 17.46 -2.87 -19.29
C ALA A 373 16.84 -2.68 -20.67
N VAL A 374 15.72 -1.96 -20.73
CA VAL A 374 15.02 -1.54 -21.96
C VAL A 374 14.69 -0.05 -21.91
N ALA A 375 14.63 0.60 -23.08
CA ALA A 375 14.20 1.98 -23.19
C ALA A 375 12.74 2.17 -22.75
N PRO A 376 12.35 3.36 -22.22
CA PRO A 376 10.96 3.69 -21.87
C PRO A 376 9.95 3.44 -22.99
N GLU A 377 10.31 3.82 -24.21
CA GLU A 377 9.57 3.52 -25.43
C GLU A 377 10.32 2.40 -26.15
N GLY A 378 9.85 1.16 -25.99
CA GLY A 378 10.56 -0.02 -26.47
C GLY A 378 9.65 -1.21 -26.76
N GLU A 379 10.25 -2.36 -27.00
CA GLU A 379 9.56 -3.62 -27.26
C GLU A 379 10.07 -4.71 -26.33
N LEU A 380 9.15 -5.37 -25.61
CA LEU A 380 9.43 -6.60 -24.89
C LEU A 380 9.08 -7.81 -25.77
N ARG A 381 10.04 -8.71 -25.95
CA ARG A 381 9.86 -9.98 -26.66
C ARG A 381 9.83 -11.11 -25.66
N LEU A 382 8.64 -11.63 -25.40
CA LEU A 382 8.43 -12.64 -24.37
C LEU A 382 8.37 -14.03 -25.03
N PHE A 383 9.42 -14.83 -24.83
CA PHE A 383 9.47 -16.19 -25.37
C PHE A 383 8.95 -17.21 -24.35
N ASN A 384 7.95 -17.99 -24.77
CA ASN A 384 7.41 -19.09 -23.98
C ASN A 384 7.92 -20.43 -24.51
N ALA A 385 8.96 -20.98 -23.87
CA ALA A 385 9.49 -22.29 -24.22
C ALA A 385 8.62 -23.46 -23.71
N ASP A 386 7.64 -23.20 -22.82
CA ASP A 386 6.81 -24.27 -22.27
C ASP A 386 5.92 -24.90 -23.35
N PRO A 387 5.59 -26.20 -23.21
CA PRO A 387 4.71 -26.92 -24.14
C PRO A 387 3.23 -26.50 -24.01
N VAL A 388 2.93 -25.53 -23.14
CA VAL A 388 1.59 -25.02 -22.89
C VAL A 388 1.57 -23.50 -23.01
N ALA A 389 0.44 -22.95 -23.45
CA ALA A 389 0.25 -21.50 -23.48
C ALA A 389 0.33 -20.92 -22.06
N ARG A 390 1.01 -19.79 -21.92
CA ARG A 390 1.23 -19.10 -20.64
C ARG A 390 0.61 -17.72 -20.65
N LEU A 391 -0.16 -17.41 -19.62
CA LEU A 391 -0.59 -16.03 -19.36
C LEU A 391 0.57 -15.30 -18.66
N VAL A 392 1.07 -14.25 -19.28
CA VAL A 392 2.20 -13.46 -18.79
C VAL A 392 1.72 -12.07 -18.43
N ALA A 393 2.07 -11.62 -17.23
CA ALA A 393 1.82 -10.28 -16.74
C ALA A 393 3.15 -9.53 -16.59
N VAL A 394 3.27 -8.37 -17.23
CA VAL A 394 4.39 -7.44 -17.05
C VAL A 394 3.96 -6.39 -16.03
N GLU A 395 4.66 -6.32 -14.90
CA GLU A 395 4.24 -5.51 -13.77
C GLU A 395 5.38 -4.69 -13.15
N HIS A 396 5.04 -3.47 -12.77
CA HIS A 396 5.95 -2.54 -12.09
C HIS A 396 6.20 -3.02 -10.66
N LEU A 397 7.47 -3.14 -10.26
CA LEU A 397 7.83 -3.66 -8.94
C LEU A 397 7.67 -2.63 -7.82
N ALA A 398 7.73 -1.32 -8.12
CA ALA A 398 7.47 -0.33 -7.07
C ALA A 398 6.04 -0.46 -6.56
N TRP A 399 5.92 -0.62 -5.25
CA TRP A 399 4.68 -0.48 -4.53
C TRP A 399 4.35 1.01 -4.48
N THR A 400 3.11 1.38 -4.79
CA THR A 400 2.66 2.73 -4.53
C THR A 400 2.75 2.94 -3.02
N ASN A 401 3.47 3.98 -2.61
CA ASN A 401 3.69 4.29 -1.19
C ASN A 401 2.45 4.95 -0.56
N ASP A 402 1.26 4.50 -0.91
CA ASP A 402 -0.04 5.08 -0.51
C ASP A 402 -0.82 4.16 0.43
N ALA A 403 -0.21 3.05 0.85
CA ALA A 403 -0.73 2.15 1.87
C ALA A 403 -0.19 2.52 3.26
N ALA A 404 -1.08 2.64 4.24
CA ALA A 404 -0.68 2.71 5.64
C ALA A 404 -0.36 1.28 6.13
N THR A 405 0.89 0.88 5.98
CA THR A 405 1.33 -0.49 6.30
C THR A 405 1.24 -0.76 7.81
N ALA A 406 1.02 -2.02 8.19
CA ALA A 406 0.99 -2.40 9.61
C ALA A 406 2.29 -2.04 10.34
N SER A 407 3.45 -2.12 9.68
CA SER A 407 4.74 -1.69 10.24
C SER A 407 4.71 -0.21 10.65
N GLU A 408 4.25 0.67 9.75
CA GLU A 408 4.17 2.11 10.02
C GLU A 408 3.13 2.44 11.09
N VAL A 409 1.94 1.84 10.99
CA VAL A 409 0.83 2.10 11.92
C VAL A 409 1.20 1.63 13.32
N THR A 410 1.75 0.42 13.46
CA THR A 410 2.11 -0.14 14.78
C THR A 410 3.37 0.50 15.37
N ALA A 411 4.18 1.18 14.56
CA ALA A 411 5.28 2.02 15.03
C ALA A 411 4.84 3.45 15.43
N LEU A 412 3.56 3.81 15.26
CA LEU A 412 3.04 5.12 15.61
C LEU A 412 2.54 5.16 17.07
N GLN A 413 3.04 6.13 17.85
CA GLN A 413 2.65 6.26 19.26
C GLN A 413 1.13 6.44 19.45
N THR A 414 0.51 7.25 18.60
CA THR A 414 -0.95 7.48 18.60
C THR A 414 -1.73 6.18 18.42
N PHE A 415 -1.27 5.26 17.56
CA PHE A 415 -1.91 3.96 17.41
C PHE A 415 -1.75 3.11 18.67
N ARG A 416 -0.54 3.02 19.24
CA ARG A 416 -0.29 2.24 20.46
C ARG A 416 -1.08 2.76 21.67
N ASP A 417 -1.26 4.07 21.78
CA ASP A 417 -2.02 4.70 22.85
C ASP A 417 -3.52 4.42 22.68
N LEU A 418 -4.05 4.64 21.48
CA LEU A 418 -5.48 4.50 21.22
C LEU A 418 -5.91 3.04 21.07
N PHE A 419 -5.09 2.15 20.53
CA PHE A 419 -5.43 0.79 20.11
C PHE A 419 -4.51 -0.26 20.75
N SER A 420 -4.20 -0.11 22.04
CA SER A 420 -3.33 -1.05 22.78
C SER A 420 -3.78 -2.52 22.77
N ARG A 421 -5.05 -2.80 22.47
CA ARG A 421 -5.61 -4.15 22.34
C ARG A 421 -5.48 -4.75 20.94
N GLU A 422 -5.05 -3.97 19.96
CA GLU A 422 -4.71 -4.49 18.63
C GLU A 422 -3.39 -5.25 18.72
N VAL A 423 -3.50 -6.57 18.90
CA VAL A 423 -2.40 -7.49 19.09
C VAL A 423 -2.54 -8.70 18.18
N LEU A 424 -1.44 -9.39 17.90
CA LEU A 424 -1.47 -10.68 17.21
C LEU A 424 -1.91 -11.79 18.18
N ARG A 425 -2.38 -12.92 17.66
CA ARG A 425 -2.58 -14.14 18.47
C ARG A 425 -1.23 -14.60 19.07
N ALA A 426 -1.30 -15.26 20.22
CA ALA A 426 -0.10 -15.60 21.00
C ALA A 426 0.89 -16.53 20.27
N ASP A 427 0.39 -17.34 19.34
CA ASP A 427 1.17 -18.27 18.51
C ASP A 427 1.53 -17.70 17.13
N GLU A 428 1.07 -16.48 16.81
CA GLU A 428 1.38 -15.82 15.55
C GLU A 428 2.57 -14.87 15.68
N GLN A 429 3.45 -14.95 14.68
CA GLN A 429 4.59 -14.06 14.52
C GLN A 429 4.69 -13.66 13.06
N ILE A 430 4.76 -12.36 12.81
CA ILE A 430 4.75 -11.83 11.44
C ILE A 430 6.04 -11.06 11.23
N SER A 431 6.71 -11.35 10.11
CA SER A 431 7.96 -10.68 9.76
C SER A 431 7.72 -9.22 9.39
N VAL A 432 8.75 -8.40 9.65
CA VAL A 432 8.95 -7.08 9.05
C VAL A 432 10.35 -7.08 8.43
N SER A 433 10.47 -6.68 7.16
CA SER A 433 11.75 -6.80 6.43
C SER A 433 12.75 -5.73 6.83
N SER A 434 12.26 -4.55 7.22
CA SER A 434 13.08 -3.44 7.68
C SER A 434 12.31 -2.61 8.68
N ILE A 435 12.89 -2.44 9.87
CA ILE A 435 12.43 -1.48 10.86
C ILE A 435 13.62 -0.95 11.66
N THR A 436 13.53 0.29 12.13
CA THR A 436 14.60 0.91 12.92
C THR A 436 14.25 0.86 14.40
N LEU A 437 15.19 0.34 15.19
CA LEU A 437 15.09 0.29 16.64
C LEU A 437 16.10 1.24 17.27
N VAL A 438 15.64 1.99 18.26
CA VAL A 438 16.46 2.84 19.13
C VAL A 438 16.48 2.23 20.52
N PHE A 439 17.68 2.06 21.05
CA PHE A 439 17.89 1.65 22.43
C PHE A 439 18.57 2.78 23.16
N THR A 440 18.00 3.20 24.29
CA THR A 440 18.61 4.20 25.15
C THR A 440 18.85 3.66 26.55
N ASP A 441 19.85 4.19 27.21
CA ASP A 441 20.21 3.90 28.60
C ASP A 441 20.66 5.19 29.28
N LEU A 442 20.37 5.35 30.57
CA LEU A 442 20.85 6.50 31.32
C LEU A 442 22.25 6.20 31.85
N LYS A 443 23.21 7.06 31.52
CA LYS A 443 24.58 6.89 32.01
C LYS A 443 24.62 7.07 33.54
N ASP A 444 25.33 6.16 34.21
CA ASP A 444 25.59 6.17 35.65
C ASP A 444 24.31 6.26 36.52
N SER A 445 23.21 5.68 36.04
CA SER A 445 21.91 5.70 36.74
C SER A 445 21.96 5.08 38.13
N THR A 446 22.72 4.01 38.33
CA THR A 446 22.91 3.41 39.67
C THR A 446 23.58 4.40 40.65
N GLN A 447 24.54 5.19 40.18
CA GLN A 447 25.20 6.22 40.99
C GLN A 447 24.25 7.40 41.28
N LEU A 448 23.33 7.68 40.36
CA LEU A 448 22.29 8.68 40.56
C LEU A 448 21.44 8.35 41.80
N TYR A 449 20.94 7.11 41.90
CA TYR A 449 20.15 6.66 43.05
C TYR A 449 20.92 6.76 44.37
N SER A 450 22.19 6.35 44.40
CA SER A 450 23.00 6.41 45.63
C SER A 450 23.33 7.83 46.09
N THR A 451 23.37 8.81 45.17
CA THR A 451 23.84 10.17 45.46
C THR A 451 22.73 11.08 45.96
N ILE A 452 21.54 11.00 45.35
CA ILE A 452 20.44 11.93 45.65
C ILE A 452 19.22 11.24 46.27
N GLY A 453 19.29 9.94 46.53
CA GLY A 453 18.21 9.13 47.09
C GLY A 453 17.13 8.79 46.07
N ASP A 454 16.30 7.79 46.42
CA ASP A 454 15.39 7.14 45.48
C ASP A 454 14.31 8.07 44.92
N ALA A 455 13.66 8.87 45.76
CA ALA A 455 12.55 9.72 45.32
C ALA A 455 13.00 10.86 44.37
N PRO A 456 14.08 11.63 44.67
CA PRO A 456 14.61 12.62 43.73
C PRO A 456 15.20 12.00 42.45
N ALA A 457 15.87 10.85 42.54
CA ALA A 457 16.38 10.12 41.38
C ALA A 457 15.24 9.64 40.47
N PHE A 458 14.16 9.10 41.04
CA PHE A 458 12.98 8.69 40.29
C PHE A 458 12.35 9.88 39.55
N GLY A 459 12.26 11.06 40.16
CA GLY A 459 11.80 12.27 39.50
C GLY A 459 12.61 12.62 38.23
N ARG A 460 13.94 12.46 38.28
CA ARG A 460 14.82 12.68 37.12
C ARG A 460 14.65 11.62 36.04
N VAL A 461 14.44 10.37 36.42
CA VAL A 461 14.17 9.26 35.48
C VAL A 461 12.82 9.47 34.78
N LEU A 462 11.81 9.98 35.48
CA LEU A 462 10.54 10.37 34.86
C LEU A 462 10.73 11.49 33.83
N THR A 463 11.51 12.54 34.15
CA THR A 463 11.87 13.59 33.18
C THR A 463 12.48 13.00 31.91
N HIS A 464 13.41 12.07 32.09
CA HIS A 464 14.08 11.37 30.99
C HIS A 464 13.08 10.64 30.09
N PHE A 465 12.14 9.88 30.66
CA PHE A 465 11.12 9.18 29.87
C PHE A 465 10.18 10.12 29.14
N GLU A 466 9.74 11.21 29.78
CA GLU A 466 8.84 12.14 29.14
C GLU A 466 9.50 12.90 27.99
N VAL A 467 10.78 13.28 28.12
CA VAL A 467 11.56 13.85 27.00
C VAL A 467 11.69 12.85 25.86
N LEU A 468 12.08 11.61 26.14
CA LEU A 468 12.22 10.58 25.10
C LEU A 468 10.90 10.30 24.40
N ARG A 469 9.80 10.13 25.14
CA ARG A 469 8.46 9.93 24.57
C ARG A 469 8.05 11.11 23.68
N ALA A 470 8.33 12.34 24.10
CA ALA A 470 8.01 13.52 23.31
C ALA A 470 8.79 13.56 21.99
N MET A 471 10.12 13.39 22.03
CA MET A 471 10.97 13.44 20.83
C MET A 471 10.70 12.28 19.88
N VAL A 472 10.49 11.07 20.42
CA VAL A 472 10.11 9.89 19.63
C VAL A 472 8.76 10.12 18.94
N ARG A 473 7.77 10.64 19.67
CA ARG A 473 6.45 10.96 19.10
C ARG A 473 6.55 12.05 18.05
N GLU A 474 7.30 13.13 18.28
CA GLU A 474 7.43 14.24 17.34
C GLU A 474 7.96 13.77 15.98
N GLU A 475 8.91 12.84 15.99
CA GLU A 475 9.51 12.25 14.78
C GLU A 475 8.74 11.04 14.22
N GLY A 476 7.59 10.71 14.80
CA GLY A 476 6.68 9.68 14.27
C GLY A 476 7.09 8.24 14.60
N GLY A 477 7.89 8.04 15.63
CA GLY A 477 8.12 6.73 16.23
C GLY A 477 7.20 6.46 17.42
N ALA A 478 7.48 5.35 18.10
CA ALA A 478 6.82 4.99 19.34
C ALA A 478 7.78 4.33 20.33
N VAL A 479 7.50 4.52 21.62
CA VAL A 479 8.13 3.75 22.68
C VAL A 479 7.45 2.38 22.77
N VAL A 480 8.22 1.31 22.56
CA VAL A 480 7.75 -0.08 22.64
C VAL A 480 7.62 -0.49 24.09
N LYS A 481 8.71 -0.36 24.85
CA LYS A 481 8.79 -0.73 26.27
C LYS A 481 9.93 -0.01 26.97
N THR A 482 9.86 0.00 28.29
CA THR A 482 10.91 0.48 29.20
C THR A 482 11.48 -0.70 29.98
N MET A 483 12.79 -0.70 30.24
CA MET A 483 13.51 -1.75 30.97
C MET A 483 14.39 -1.08 32.04
N GLY A 484 13.88 -0.92 33.26
CA GLY A 484 14.51 -0.04 34.22
C GLY A 484 14.44 1.41 33.73
N ASP A 485 15.60 2.06 33.60
CA ASP A 485 15.85 3.38 33.01
C ASP A 485 16.09 3.35 31.49
N ALA A 486 16.18 2.16 30.88
CA ALA A 486 16.36 2.02 29.45
C ALA A 486 15.03 2.13 28.67
N VAL A 487 15.10 2.65 27.45
CA VAL A 487 13.96 2.74 26.53
C VAL A 487 14.27 2.00 25.24
N MET A 488 13.31 1.19 24.79
CA MET A 488 13.29 0.65 23.43
C MET A 488 12.20 1.40 22.64
N ALA A 489 12.61 2.10 21.59
CA ALA A 489 11.72 2.80 20.67
C ALA A 489 11.85 2.25 19.25
N VAL A 490 10.82 2.44 18.45
CA VAL A 490 10.71 1.94 17.08
C VAL A 490 10.33 3.05 16.12
N PHE A 491 10.90 2.99 14.91
CA PHE A 491 10.63 3.89 13.81
C PHE A 491 10.57 3.10 12.49
N PRO A 492 9.68 3.47 11.56
CA PRO A 492 9.65 2.86 10.24
C PRO A 492 10.91 3.15 9.41
N ARG A 493 11.59 4.27 9.66
CA ARG A 493 12.77 4.73 8.91
C ARG A 493 13.89 5.21 9.85
N PRO A 494 15.17 5.13 9.43
CA PRO A 494 16.31 5.45 10.28
C PRO A 494 16.53 6.96 10.54
N LEU A 495 16.28 7.83 9.57
CA LEU A 495 16.52 9.27 9.75
C LEU A 495 15.67 9.89 10.88
N PRO A 496 14.34 9.66 10.96
CA PRO A 496 13.54 10.16 12.08
C PRO A 496 14.04 9.66 13.45
N ALA A 497 14.49 8.39 13.51
CA ALA A 497 15.07 7.81 14.72
C ALA A 497 16.32 8.57 15.17
N LEU A 498 17.21 8.90 14.23
CA LEU A 498 18.42 9.67 14.50
C LEU A 498 18.10 11.09 15.00
N ARG A 499 17.18 11.79 14.32
CA ARG A 499 16.77 13.15 14.75
C ARG A 499 16.16 13.15 16.14
N ALA A 500 15.24 12.22 16.42
CA ALA A 500 14.60 12.09 17.74
C ALA A 500 15.64 11.87 18.84
N THR A 501 16.59 10.98 18.58
CA THR A 501 17.63 10.61 19.54
C THR A 501 18.59 11.76 19.81
N LEU A 502 18.99 12.48 18.76
CA LEU A 502 19.83 13.67 18.87
C LEU A 502 19.14 14.79 19.65
N ALA A 503 17.88 15.09 19.33
CA ALA A 503 17.10 16.10 20.03
C ALA A 503 16.91 15.74 21.51
N ALA A 504 16.63 14.47 21.81
CA ALA A 504 16.54 13.98 23.19
C ALA A 504 17.88 14.13 23.94
N GLN A 505 19.00 13.75 23.33
CA GLN A 505 20.32 13.87 23.94
C GLN A 505 20.67 15.34 24.24
N GLN A 506 20.43 16.25 23.30
CA GLN A 506 20.67 17.69 23.52
C GLN A 506 19.82 18.25 24.66
N ARG A 507 18.53 17.90 24.70
CA ARG A 507 17.59 18.42 25.69
C ARG A 507 17.88 17.91 27.10
N LEU A 508 18.25 16.63 27.22
CA LEU A 508 18.65 16.05 28.50
C LEU A 508 20.01 16.57 28.98
N ALA A 509 20.95 16.81 28.06
CA ALA A 509 22.27 17.33 28.42
C ALA A 509 22.25 18.82 28.81
N ARG A 510 21.36 19.62 28.22
CA ARG A 510 21.26 21.08 28.45
C ARG A 510 19.81 21.53 28.65
N PRO A 511 19.16 21.15 29.77
CA PRO A 511 17.74 21.47 30.02
C PRO A 511 17.46 22.99 30.11
N ASP A 512 18.46 23.80 30.47
CA ASP A 512 18.34 25.26 30.51
C ASP A 512 18.37 25.91 29.13
N ALA A 513 19.13 25.34 28.19
CA ALA A 513 19.25 25.85 26.83
C ALA A 513 18.12 25.35 25.92
N PHE A 514 17.53 24.19 26.24
CA PHE A 514 16.46 23.55 25.49
C PHE A 514 15.29 23.22 26.43
N PRO A 515 14.42 24.20 26.74
CA PRO A 515 13.32 24.03 27.71
C PRO A 515 12.35 22.96 27.22
N LEU A 516 11.68 22.20 28.09
CA LEU A 516 10.78 21.08 27.75
C LEU A 516 9.70 21.39 26.68
N PRO A 517 9.24 20.40 25.90
CA PRO A 517 8.15 20.61 24.95
C PRO A 517 6.87 21.03 25.67
N GLU A 518 6.02 21.80 25.00
CA GLU A 518 4.76 22.25 25.56
C GLU A 518 3.90 21.06 26.01
N GLY A 519 3.36 21.13 27.23
CA GLY A 519 2.51 20.06 27.79
C GLY A 519 3.26 18.88 28.43
N VAL A 520 4.58 18.89 28.52
CA VAL A 520 5.35 17.84 29.21
C VAL A 520 5.43 18.13 30.72
N PRO A 521 4.77 17.33 31.59
CA PRO A 521 4.63 17.64 33.01
C PRO A 521 5.87 17.19 33.78
N VAL A 522 6.80 18.10 34.03
CA VAL A 522 8.01 17.81 34.79
C VAL A 522 8.22 18.83 35.90
N PRO A 523 8.48 18.39 37.15
CA PRO A 523 8.84 19.29 38.22
C PRO A 523 10.16 20.02 37.92
N ARG A 524 10.24 21.33 38.15
CA ARG A 524 11.47 22.12 37.88
C ARG A 524 12.72 21.57 38.59
N PHE A 525 12.57 20.98 39.77
CA PHE A 525 13.69 20.39 40.51
C PHE A 525 14.29 19.15 39.82
N ALA A 526 13.54 18.51 38.92
CA ALA A 526 13.96 17.32 38.19
C ALA A 526 14.63 17.66 36.83
N LEU A 527 14.81 18.95 36.53
CA LEU A 527 15.53 19.47 35.36
C LEU A 527 17.00 19.69 35.71
N GLN A 528 17.79 18.63 35.63
CA GLN A 528 19.25 18.67 35.76
C GLN A 528 19.87 17.92 34.59
N PRO A 529 21.09 18.31 34.15
CA PRO A 529 21.78 17.62 33.06
C PRO A 529 21.86 16.10 33.27
N LEU A 530 21.54 15.35 32.22
CA LEU A 530 21.60 13.89 32.15
C LEU A 530 22.34 13.49 30.88
N ALA A 531 23.20 12.49 30.98
CA ALA A 531 23.89 11.91 29.83
C ALA A 531 23.12 10.68 29.31
N LEU A 532 22.70 10.76 28.05
CA LEU A 532 21.94 9.72 27.38
C LEU A 532 22.88 8.87 26.52
N LYS A 533 22.98 7.58 26.83
CA LYS A 533 23.51 6.60 25.89
C LYS A 533 22.41 6.24 24.90
N ALA A 534 22.74 6.19 23.62
CA ALA A 534 21.79 5.73 22.63
C ALA A 534 22.47 4.97 21.50
N ALA A 535 21.77 3.96 20.99
CA ALA A 535 22.17 3.24 19.80
C ALA A 535 20.99 3.01 18.85
N ILE A 536 21.30 2.97 17.56
CA ILE A 536 20.31 2.82 16.48
C ILE A 536 20.74 1.70 15.54
N HIS A 537 19.82 0.78 15.26
CA HIS A 537 20.02 -0.28 14.30
C HIS A 537 18.77 -0.52 13.46
N THR A 538 18.96 -0.81 12.18
CA THR A 538 17.90 -1.12 11.22
C THR A 538 18.13 -2.52 10.65
N GLY A 539 17.06 -3.31 10.60
CA GLY A 539 17.12 -4.65 10.05
C GLY A 539 15.78 -5.38 10.12
N PRO A 540 15.73 -6.63 9.62
CA PRO A 540 14.53 -7.47 9.67
C PRO A 540 14.27 -7.96 11.11
N CYS A 541 13.01 -8.08 11.50
CA CYS A 541 12.63 -8.70 12.78
C CYS A 541 11.24 -9.33 12.72
N LEU A 542 10.82 -9.94 13.82
CA LEU A 542 9.48 -10.49 14.00
C LEU A 542 8.67 -9.57 14.91
N VAL A 543 7.41 -9.34 14.55
CA VAL A 543 6.41 -8.70 15.41
C VAL A 543 5.58 -9.81 16.05
N LEU A 544 5.36 -9.70 17.36
CA LEU A 544 4.60 -10.67 18.15
C LEU A 544 3.91 -9.98 19.32
N THR A 545 3.06 -10.72 20.03
CA THR A 545 2.39 -10.23 21.24
C THR A 545 3.13 -10.66 22.50
N GLN A 546 3.58 -9.70 23.31
CA GLN A 546 4.18 -9.91 24.62
C GLN A 546 3.52 -8.99 25.65
N ASN A 547 3.09 -9.53 26.80
CA ASN A 547 2.38 -8.79 27.84
C ASN A 547 1.15 -8.01 27.32
N ASP A 548 0.32 -8.69 26.50
CA ASP A 548 -0.87 -8.13 25.85
C ASP A 548 -0.60 -6.87 25.01
N ARG A 549 0.62 -6.74 24.46
CA ARG A 549 1.04 -5.64 23.59
C ARG A 549 1.94 -6.13 22.46
N LEU A 550 1.96 -5.38 21.35
CA LEU A 550 2.87 -5.65 20.25
C LEU A 550 4.33 -5.34 20.64
N ASP A 551 5.20 -6.32 20.44
CA ASP A 551 6.63 -6.25 20.69
C ASP A 551 7.43 -6.76 19.47
N TYR A 552 8.75 -6.56 19.50
CA TYR A 552 9.67 -6.96 18.45
C TYR A 552 10.68 -7.98 18.97
N PHE A 553 10.99 -8.98 18.14
CA PHE A 553 11.94 -10.04 18.47
C PHE A 553 12.85 -10.37 17.29
N GLY A 554 14.07 -10.83 17.59
CA GLY A 554 15.03 -11.33 16.61
C GLY A 554 16.41 -10.68 16.71
N THR A 555 17.29 -11.05 15.78
CA THR A 555 18.69 -10.61 15.74
C THR A 555 18.86 -9.09 15.79
N THR A 556 18.03 -8.34 15.06
CA THR A 556 18.07 -6.87 15.01
C THR A 556 17.83 -6.24 16.40
N VAL A 557 16.93 -6.81 17.21
CA VAL A 557 16.67 -6.34 18.58
C VAL A 557 17.90 -6.55 19.46
N ASN A 558 18.51 -7.74 19.37
CA ASN A 558 19.69 -8.11 20.14
C ASN A 558 20.92 -7.27 19.78
N ILE A 559 21.14 -7.00 18.48
CA ILE A 559 22.24 -6.14 18.01
C ILE A 559 22.05 -4.72 18.57
N GLY A 560 20.86 -4.14 18.44
CA GLY A 560 20.60 -2.78 18.94
C GLY A 560 20.85 -2.62 20.43
N ALA A 561 20.39 -3.57 21.26
CA ALA A 561 20.65 -3.58 22.69
C ALA A 561 22.15 -3.66 23.02
N ARG A 562 22.91 -4.47 22.26
CA ARG A 562 24.37 -4.59 22.44
C ARG A 562 25.11 -3.34 22.00
N LEU A 563 24.71 -2.69 20.91
CA LEU A 563 25.28 -1.41 20.50
C LEU A 563 25.09 -0.34 21.57
N CYS A 564 23.95 -0.33 22.27
CA CYS A 564 23.72 0.61 23.37
C CYS A 564 24.70 0.37 24.55
N SER A 565 25.04 -0.89 24.83
CA SER A 565 25.95 -1.24 25.94
C SER A 565 27.40 -0.77 25.76
N ILE A 566 27.81 -0.42 24.54
CA ILE A 566 29.16 0.10 24.23
C ILE A 566 29.21 1.64 24.07
N CYS A 567 28.08 2.31 24.33
CA CYS A 567 27.99 3.77 24.36
C CYS A 567 28.61 4.34 25.65
N GLN A 568 29.31 5.46 25.51
CA GLN A 568 30.01 6.20 26.57
C GLN A 568 29.21 7.41 27.08
N GLY A 569 28.14 7.79 26.38
CA GLY A 569 27.06 8.67 26.83
C GLY A 569 27.04 10.09 26.25
N ALA A 570 28.00 10.45 25.38
CA ALA A 570 28.05 11.74 24.68
C ALA A 570 27.92 11.59 23.17
N GLU A 571 27.67 10.38 22.70
CA GLU A 571 27.59 9.98 21.31
C GLU A 571 26.40 9.06 21.09
N ILE A 572 25.98 8.97 19.82
CA ILE A 572 25.03 7.95 19.37
C ILE A 572 25.81 6.92 18.58
N VAL A 573 25.67 5.65 18.92
CA VAL A 573 26.24 4.55 18.13
C VAL A 573 25.21 4.09 17.10
N ILE A 574 25.54 4.16 15.82
CA ILE A 574 24.69 3.65 14.74
C ILE A 574 25.38 2.51 14.01
N SER A 575 24.63 1.50 13.58
CA SER A 575 25.14 0.44 12.71
C SER A 575 25.40 0.95 11.28
N GLU A 576 26.27 0.27 10.52
CA GLU A 576 26.49 0.54 9.09
C GLU A 576 25.19 0.61 8.26
N ALA A 577 24.20 -0.26 8.54
CA ALA A 577 22.91 -0.25 7.86
C ALA A 577 22.10 1.06 8.06
N VAL A 578 22.33 1.76 9.17
CA VAL A 578 21.72 3.07 9.46
C VAL A 578 22.55 4.17 8.80
N GLU A 579 23.87 4.06 8.85
CA GLU A 579 24.78 5.06 8.29
C GLU A 579 24.69 5.15 6.76
N THR A 580 24.54 4.02 6.08
CA THR A 580 24.51 3.92 4.61
C THR A 580 23.15 4.29 4.00
N ASP A 581 22.11 4.47 4.81
CA ASP A 581 20.84 5.02 4.35
C ASP A 581 21.05 6.42 3.74
N ALA A 582 20.52 6.64 2.54
CA ALA A 582 20.81 7.85 1.75
C ALA A 582 20.38 9.15 2.45
N GLU A 583 19.27 9.13 3.20
CA GLU A 583 18.79 10.30 3.94
C GLU A 583 19.63 10.55 5.18
N VAL A 584 20.03 9.49 5.90
CA VAL A 584 20.92 9.57 7.06
C VAL A 584 22.31 10.06 6.64
N ALA A 585 22.91 9.46 5.63
CA ALA A 585 24.24 9.83 5.14
C ALA A 585 24.30 11.32 4.75
N ARG A 586 23.23 11.83 4.11
CA ARG A 586 23.10 13.26 3.79
C ARG A 586 23.01 14.12 5.04
N PHE A 587 22.12 13.77 5.96
CA PHE A 587 21.95 14.50 7.22
C PHE A 587 23.26 14.56 8.03
N LEU A 588 23.98 13.44 8.15
CA LEU A 588 25.23 13.35 8.89
C LEU A 588 26.34 14.23 8.30
N ARG A 589 26.46 14.32 6.97
CA ARG A 589 27.46 15.19 6.31
C ARG A 589 27.32 16.66 6.70
N GLU A 590 26.08 17.10 6.85
CA GLU A 590 25.71 18.49 7.13
C GLU A 590 25.76 18.81 8.64
N HIS A 591 25.31 17.89 9.50
CA HIS A 591 25.00 18.22 10.90
C HIS A 591 25.91 17.56 11.94
N ALA A 592 26.69 16.54 11.58
CA ALA A 592 27.36 15.69 12.56
C ALA A 592 28.84 15.41 12.21
N ALA A 593 29.62 15.14 13.25
CA ALA A 593 30.90 14.45 13.18
C ALA A 593 30.66 12.94 13.32
N VAL A 594 31.33 12.15 12.49
CA VAL A 594 31.16 10.71 12.40
C VAL A 594 32.52 10.04 12.52
N ALA A 595 32.69 9.18 13.52
CA ALA A 595 33.88 8.35 13.70
C ALA A 595 33.53 6.87 13.52
N ARG A 596 34.16 6.22 12.54
CA ARG A 596 33.92 4.81 12.21
C ARG A 596 34.88 3.91 12.97
N THR A 597 34.38 2.80 13.48
CA THR A 597 35.19 1.80 14.16
C THR A 597 34.56 0.42 14.02
N GLU A 598 35.36 -0.61 14.22
CA GLU A 598 34.92 -1.98 14.25
C GLU A 598 34.91 -2.49 15.69
N VAL A 599 33.82 -3.14 16.07
CA VAL A 599 33.67 -3.69 17.42
C VAL A 599 33.30 -5.17 17.39
N PRO A 600 33.87 -6.00 18.27
CA PRO A 600 33.45 -7.38 18.40
C PRO A 600 32.09 -7.44 19.13
N LEU A 601 31.05 -7.95 18.46
CA LEU A 601 29.76 -8.24 19.10
C LEU A 601 29.70 -9.73 19.48
N ARG A 602 29.99 -10.04 20.75
CA ARG A 602 29.91 -11.42 21.27
C ARG A 602 28.54 -12.03 20.93
N SER A 603 28.53 -13.23 20.35
CA SER A 603 27.37 -14.03 19.88
C SER A 603 26.98 -13.90 18.39
N PHE A 604 27.66 -13.07 17.58
CA PHE A 604 27.40 -12.93 16.13
C PHE A 604 28.58 -13.35 15.22
N GLY A 605 29.42 -14.26 15.73
CA GLY A 605 30.66 -14.71 15.09
C GLY A 605 31.85 -13.80 15.41
N ASP A 606 33.06 -14.24 15.06
CA ASP A 606 34.30 -13.49 15.27
C ASP A 606 34.51 -12.34 14.27
N ARG A 607 33.51 -12.06 13.41
CA ARG A 607 33.61 -10.99 12.42
C ARG A 607 33.40 -9.62 13.10
N PRO A 608 34.29 -8.64 12.85
CA PRO A 608 34.10 -7.29 13.35
C PRO A 608 32.79 -6.69 12.83
N PHE A 609 32.04 -6.02 13.71
CA PHE A 609 30.81 -5.32 13.34
C PHE A 609 31.12 -3.83 13.15
N SER A 610 30.83 -3.30 11.97
CA SER A 610 31.08 -1.89 11.63
C SER A 610 30.05 -0.97 12.28
N ILE A 611 30.54 0.04 13.00
CA ILE A 611 29.72 1.04 13.67
C ILE A 611 30.23 2.45 13.39
N ALA A 612 29.32 3.41 13.49
CA ALA A 612 29.65 4.83 13.49
C ALA A 612 29.23 5.48 14.80
N ARG A 613 30.13 6.27 15.39
CA ARG A 613 29.86 7.14 16.53
C ARG A 613 29.54 8.52 16.01
N VAL A 614 28.32 8.98 16.30
CA VAL A 614 27.77 10.24 15.81
C VAL A 614 27.70 11.25 16.94
N GLN A 615 28.20 12.46 16.69
CA GLN A 615 28.10 13.61 17.57
C GLN A 615 27.69 14.83 16.75
N LEU A 616 26.81 15.69 17.27
CA LEU A 616 26.46 16.93 16.57
C LEU A 616 27.66 17.87 16.50
N ARG A 617 27.81 18.56 15.38
CA ARG A 617 28.76 19.67 15.29
C ARG A 617 28.21 20.81 16.17
N ASN A 618 29.04 21.36 17.05
CA ASN A 618 28.63 22.49 17.87
C ASN A 618 28.27 23.66 16.94
N ALA A 619 27.13 24.32 17.20
CA ALA A 619 26.71 25.52 16.47
C ALA A 619 27.62 26.75 16.70
N GLU A 620 28.71 26.60 17.45
CA GLU A 620 29.69 27.65 17.78
C GLU A 620 30.93 27.63 16.87
N SER A 621 30.97 26.75 15.87
CA SER A 621 32.07 26.72 14.88
C SER A 621 31.54 26.94 13.47
N THR A 622 31.00 28.14 13.21
CA THR A 622 31.05 28.74 11.87
C THR A 622 32.07 29.87 11.97
N PRO A 623 33.13 29.90 11.14
CA PRO A 623 34.15 30.95 11.19
C PRO A 623 33.59 32.34 10.89
#